data_AF-A0A2A4C6M0-F1
#
_entry.id   AF-A0A2A4C6M0-F1
#
_cell.length_a   1.000
_cell.length_b   1.000
_cell.length_c   1.000
_cell.angle_alpha   90.00
_cell.angle_beta   90.00
_cell.angle_gamma   90.00
#
_symmetry.space_group_name_H-M   'P 1'
#
loop_
_entity.id
_entity.type
_entity.pdbx_description
1 polymer ?
#
loop_
_entity_poly.entity_id
_entity_poly.type
_entity_poly.pdbx_seq_one_letter_code
_entity_poly.pdbx_strand_id
1 'polypeptide(L)'
;MPGGLDSFMKQWGWRQFARAVEDEVIINVARTASASETMAERWMTVADQLPPLGHDVLVAVQFFGPGDWRIKVGALNDQGQWRVFGGSWAPTHWMPLPDAPVDAARAEDGR
;
A
#
# COMPACT_ATOMS: atom_id res chain seq x y z
N MET A 1 -6.80 -47.46 -25.95
CA MET A 1 -7.33 -46.39 -25.07
C MET A 1 -6.83 -45.04 -25.59
N PRO A 2 -7.55 -44.31 -26.47
CA PRO A 2 -7.17 -42.95 -26.82
C PRO A 2 -8.05 -41.97 -26.02
N GLY A 3 -7.58 -41.56 -24.85
CA GLY A 3 -8.19 -40.51 -24.03
C GLY A 3 -7.25 -39.32 -23.97
N GLY A 4 -6.98 -38.71 -25.12
CA GLY A 4 -6.15 -37.50 -25.23
C GLY A 4 -6.88 -36.28 -24.68
N LEU A 5 -6.11 -35.21 -24.42
CA LEU A 5 -6.55 -33.90 -23.93
C LEU A 5 -7.86 -33.37 -24.57
N ASP A 6 -8.18 -33.78 -25.80
CA ASP A 6 -9.41 -33.47 -26.53
C ASP A 6 -10.70 -33.94 -25.84
N SER A 7 -10.67 -35.04 -25.09
CA SER A 7 -11.86 -35.55 -24.39
C SER A 7 -12.14 -34.77 -23.10
N PHE A 8 -11.09 -34.33 -22.42
CA PHE A 8 -11.16 -33.50 -21.22
C PHE A 8 -11.63 -32.07 -21.56
N MET A 9 -11.16 -31.51 -22.69
CA MET A 9 -11.52 -30.16 -23.18
C MET A 9 -12.93 -30.06 -23.78
N LYS A 10 -13.56 -31.18 -24.15
CA LYS A 10 -14.99 -31.18 -24.57
C LYS A 10 -15.94 -31.17 -23.38
N GLN A 11 -15.56 -31.78 -22.26
CA GLN A 11 -16.34 -31.77 -21.01
C GLN A 11 -16.35 -30.38 -20.36
N TRP A 12 -15.22 -29.67 -20.43
CA TRP A 12 -15.05 -28.31 -19.95
C TRP A 12 -14.85 -27.40 -21.16
N GLY A 13 -15.94 -26.94 -21.78
CA GLY A 13 -15.83 -26.15 -23.02
C GLY A 13 -14.85 -24.98 -22.87
N TRP A 14 -13.98 -24.77 -23.87
CA TRP A 14 -12.89 -23.78 -23.86
C TRP A 14 -13.28 -22.37 -23.37
N ARG A 15 -14.53 -21.96 -23.58
CA ARG A 15 -15.07 -20.67 -23.13
C ARG A 15 -15.30 -20.61 -21.61
N GLN A 16 -15.64 -21.73 -20.98
CA GLN A 16 -15.83 -21.84 -19.54
C GLN A 16 -14.48 -21.89 -18.82
N PHE A 17 -13.50 -22.59 -19.39
CA PHE A 17 -12.13 -22.58 -18.88
C PHE A 17 -11.52 -21.17 -18.95
N ALA A 18 -11.60 -20.50 -20.10
CA ALA A 18 -11.10 -19.14 -20.25
C ALA A 18 -11.75 -18.17 -19.25
N ARG A 19 -13.08 -18.24 -19.07
CA ARG A 19 -13.79 -17.43 -18.08
C ARG A 19 -13.37 -17.71 -16.65
N ALA A 20 -13.15 -18.97 -16.27
CA ALA A 20 -12.72 -19.31 -14.92
C ALA A 20 -11.32 -18.73 -14.62
N VAL A 21 -10.41 -18.79 -15.60
CA VAL A 21 -9.08 -18.18 -15.47
C VAL A 21 -9.18 -16.65 -15.41
N GLU A 22 -10.00 -16.03 -16.25
CA GLU A 22 -10.26 -14.58 -16.21
C GLU A 22 -10.85 -14.14 -14.87
N ASP A 23 -11.85 -14.86 -14.35
CA ASP A 23 -12.49 -14.60 -13.05
C ASP A 23 -11.49 -14.77 -11.90
N GLU A 24 -10.65 -15.82 -11.92
CA GLU A 24 -9.60 -16.01 -10.92
C GLU A 24 -8.57 -14.87 -10.93
N VAL A 25 -8.14 -14.44 -12.12
CA VAL A 25 -7.21 -13.31 -12.28
C VAL A 25 -7.85 -12.03 -11.77
N ILE A 26 -9.12 -11.74 -12.13
CA ILE A 26 -9.84 -10.56 -11.68
C ILE A 26 -10.00 -10.56 -10.16
N ILE A 27 -10.38 -11.71 -9.57
CA ILE A 27 -10.55 -11.85 -8.12
C ILE A 27 -9.22 -11.66 -7.38
N ASN A 28 -8.11 -12.20 -7.91
CA ASN A 28 -6.80 -12.03 -7.28
C ASN A 28 -6.28 -10.60 -7.43
N VAL A 29 -6.49 -9.95 -8.58
CA VAL A 29 -6.15 -8.53 -8.77
C VAL A 29 -6.99 -7.66 -7.81
N ALA A 30 -8.28 -7.93 -7.69
CA ALA A 30 -9.16 -7.20 -6.77
C ALA A 30 -8.78 -7.41 -5.30
N ARG A 31 -8.38 -8.62 -4.89
CA ARG A 31 -7.87 -8.88 -3.53
C ARG A 31 -6.58 -8.13 -3.25
N THR A 32 -5.62 -8.15 -4.19
CA THR A 32 -4.35 -7.43 -4.04
C THR A 32 -4.55 -5.92 -3.96
N ALA A 33 -5.45 -5.37 -4.79
CA ALA A 33 -5.81 -3.95 -4.73
C ALA A 33 -6.52 -3.57 -3.41
N SER A 34 -7.45 -4.40 -2.93
CA SER A 34 -8.18 -4.12 -1.68
C SER A 34 -7.31 -4.20 -0.41
N ALA A 35 -6.25 -5.01 -0.44
CA ALA A 35 -5.33 -5.18 0.69
C ALA A 35 -4.38 -3.98 0.87
N SER A 36 -4.05 -3.24 -0.21
CA SER A 36 -3.23 -2.02 -0.13
C SER A 36 -4.06 -0.76 0.16
N GLU A 37 -5.30 -0.70 -0.32
CA GLU A 37 -6.11 0.52 -0.31
C GLU A 37 -6.70 0.93 1.05
N THR A 38 -6.79 0.03 2.04
CA THR A 38 -7.77 0.27 3.13
C THR A 38 -7.28 1.21 4.25
N MET A 39 -5.98 1.54 4.38
CA MET A 39 -5.52 2.61 5.30
C MET A 39 -4.10 3.14 5.04
N ALA A 40 -3.29 2.44 4.24
CA ALA A 40 -1.85 2.69 4.11
C ALA A 40 -1.46 3.72 3.02
N GLU A 41 -2.39 4.18 2.16
CA GLU A 41 -2.01 4.85 0.91
C GLU A 41 -2.58 6.28 0.70
N ARG A 42 -3.28 6.87 1.68
CA ARG A 42 -3.83 8.23 1.51
C ARG A 42 -3.14 9.25 2.42
N TRP A 43 -2.62 10.31 1.82
CA TRP A 43 -2.22 11.52 2.51
C TRP A 43 -3.43 12.15 3.22
N MET A 44 -3.33 12.32 4.53
CA MET A 44 -4.31 13.00 5.37
C MET A 44 -3.83 14.43 5.62
N THR A 45 -4.76 15.39 5.60
CA THR A 45 -4.41 16.76 6.00
C THR A 45 -4.30 16.84 7.52
N VAL A 46 -3.34 17.60 8.02
CA VAL A 46 -3.14 17.84 9.47
C VAL A 46 -4.36 18.54 10.09
N ALA A 47 -5.12 19.29 9.29
CA ALA A 47 -6.34 19.96 9.72
C ALA A 47 -7.51 18.99 9.93
N ASP A 48 -7.60 17.94 9.10
CA ASP A 48 -8.67 16.94 9.21
C ASP A 48 -8.39 15.93 10.32
N GLN A 49 -7.13 15.48 10.43
CA GLN A 49 -6.73 14.46 11.39
C GLN A 49 -5.25 14.59 11.74
N LEU A 50 -4.93 14.50 13.04
CA LEU A 50 -3.55 14.41 13.52
C LEU A 50 -3.09 12.94 13.58
N PRO A 51 -1.79 12.67 13.36
CA PRO A 51 -1.24 11.34 13.59
C PRO A 51 -1.24 10.98 15.08
N PRO A 52 -1.08 9.70 15.42
CA PRO A 52 -0.79 9.28 16.78
C PRO A 52 0.45 9.98 17.35
N LEU A 53 0.36 10.44 18.59
CA LEU A 53 1.47 11.13 19.26
C LEU A 53 2.67 10.20 19.41
N GLY A 54 3.87 10.74 19.22
CA GLY A 54 5.14 10.04 19.35
C GLY A 54 5.43 9.00 18.25
N HIS A 55 4.56 8.85 17.25
CA HIS A 55 4.77 7.93 16.14
C HIS A 55 5.44 8.64 14.96
N ASP A 56 6.42 7.95 14.36
CA ASP A 56 7.04 8.43 13.13
C ASP A 56 6.09 8.22 11.95
N VAL A 57 5.89 9.28 11.18
CA VAL A 57 5.03 9.33 10.00
C VAL A 57 5.76 10.04 8.86
N LEU A 58 5.33 9.78 7.62
CA LEU A 58 5.71 10.66 6.52
C LEU A 58 4.93 11.96 6.65
N VAL A 59 5.61 13.07 6.45
CA VAL A 59 5.04 14.42 6.51
C VAL A 59 5.36 15.17 5.22
N ALA A 60 4.43 16.01 4.77
CA ALA A 60 4.57 16.79 3.57
C ALA A 60 4.13 18.24 3.76
N VAL A 61 4.81 19.16 3.06
CA VAL A 61 4.45 20.57 2.95
C VAL A 61 4.78 21.11 1.56
N GLN A 62 4.01 22.07 1.06
CA GLN A 62 4.39 22.84 -0.14
C GLN A 62 5.13 24.09 0.29
N PHE A 63 6.32 24.34 -0.29
CA PHE A 63 7.16 25.48 0.09
C PHE A 63 7.06 26.65 -0.88
N PHE A 64 7.54 26.51 -2.13
CA PHE A 64 7.65 27.64 -3.06
C PHE A 64 6.50 27.75 -4.07
N GLY A 65 5.46 26.95 -3.92
CA GLY A 65 4.26 27.02 -4.74
C GLY A 65 3.65 25.64 -5.03
N PRO A 66 2.59 25.62 -5.84
CA PRO A 66 1.90 24.39 -6.23
C PRO A 66 2.88 23.38 -6.83
N GLY A 67 2.98 22.19 -6.21
CA GLY A 67 3.80 21.08 -6.68
C GLY A 67 5.22 20.99 -6.09
N ASP A 68 5.73 22.00 -5.39
CA ASP A 68 7.01 21.92 -4.66
C ASP A 68 6.80 21.27 -3.29
N TRP A 69 6.57 19.96 -3.29
CA TRP A 69 6.39 19.17 -2.09
C TRP A 69 7.72 18.80 -1.45
N ARG A 70 7.86 19.10 -0.17
CA ARG A 70 8.92 18.59 0.69
C ARG A 70 8.35 17.48 1.55
N ILE A 71 8.85 16.27 1.32
CA ILE A 71 8.46 15.08 2.04
C ILE A 71 9.62 14.65 2.94
N LYS A 72 9.33 14.42 4.22
CA LYS A 72 10.28 13.98 5.24
C LYS A 72 9.60 13.03 6.21
N VAL A 73 10.38 12.41 7.09
CA VAL A 73 9.85 11.76 8.29
C VAL A 73 9.70 12.81 9.38
N GLY A 74 8.65 12.70 10.19
CA GLY A 74 8.47 13.50 11.39
C GLY A 74 7.50 12.85 12.37
N ALA A 75 7.40 13.42 13.57
CA ALA A 75 6.50 12.98 14.63
C ALA A 75 5.87 14.18 15.34
N LEU A 76 4.63 14.00 15.80
CA LEU A 76 3.93 14.96 16.67
C LEU A 76 4.21 14.58 18.12
N ASN A 77 4.77 15.50 18.92
CA ASN A 77 5.04 15.22 20.34
C ASN A 77 3.78 15.39 21.22
N ASP A 78 3.90 15.02 22.49
CA ASP A 78 2.86 15.16 23.52
C ASP A 78 2.39 16.60 23.77
N GLN A 79 3.20 17.59 23.39
CA GLN A 79 2.89 19.01 23.45
C GLN A 79 2.22 19.54 22.17
N GLY A 80 1.94 18.69 21.19
CA GLY A 80 1.35 19.08 19.91
C GLY A 80 2.31 19.82 18.97
N GLN A 81 3.62 19.70 19.20
CA GLN A 81 4.67 20.28 18.37
C GLN A 81 5.25 19.25 17.40
N TRP A 82 5.48 19.69 16.17
CA TRP A 82 6.09 18.86 15.14
C TRP A 82 7.61 18.78 15.29
N ARG A 83 8.12 17.55 15.26
CA ARG A 83 9.54 17.25 15.09
C ARG A 83 9.74 16.65 13.70
N VAL A 84 10.18 17.46 12.74
CA VAL A 84 10.50 17.01 11.37
C VAL A 84 11.99 16.74 11.25
N PHE A 85 12.39 15.54 10.84
CA PHE A 85 13.80 15.17 10.79
C PHE A 85 14.55 15.92 9.66
N GLY A 86 15.47 16.79 10.07
CA GLY A 86 16.22 17.66 9.17
C GLY A 86 15.36 18.75 8.52
N GLY A 87 14.31 19.21 9.20
CA GLY A 87 13.48 20.35 8.79
C GLY A 87 12.91 21.08 10.01
N SER A 88 12.68 22.38 9.88
CA SER A 88 12.13 23.24 10.95
C SER A 88 10.73 23.78 10.62
N TRP A 89 10.02 23.11 9.73
CA TRP A 89 8.72 23.54 9.20
C TRP A 89 7.58 22.71 9.76
N ALA A 90 6.38 23.31 9.81
CA ALA A 90 5.15 22.61 10.16
C ALA A 90 4.57 21.92 8.90
N PRO A 91 4.24 20.62 8.96
CA PRO A 91 3.64 19.91 7.85
C PRO A 91 2.17 20.29 7.65
N THR A 92 1.67 20.11 6.43
CA THR A 92 0.24 20.26 6.11
C THR A 92 -0.44 18.92 5.87
N HIS A 93 0.32 17.90 5.49
CA HIS A 93 -0.18 16.56 5.24
C HIS A 93 0.71 15.51 5.90
N TRP A 94 0.15 14.35 6.20
CA TRP A 94 0.88 13.20 6.72
C TRP A 94 0.29 11.88 6.23
N MET A 95 1.06 10.80 6.33
CA MET A 95 0.61 9.43 6.17
C MET A 95 1.48 8.48 7.01
N PRO A 96 1.00 7.29 7.39
CA PRO A 96 1.83 6.30 8.08
C PRO A 96 3.08 5.96 7.26
N LEU A 97 4.16 5.56 7.96
CA LEU A 97 5.32 4.97 7.29
C LEU A 97 4.91 3.68 6.58
N PRO A 98 5.52 3.38 5.41
CA PRO A 98 5.35 2.07 4.79
C PRO A 98 5.90 0.98 5.72
N ASP A 99 5.39 -0.23 5.56
CA ASP A 99 5.95 -1.38 6.26
C ASP A 99 7.44 -1.53 5.95
N ALA A 100 8.19 -1.97 6.96
CA ALA A 100 9.61 -2.23 6.81
C ALA A 100 9.84 -3.25 5.66
N PRO A 101 10.93 -3.11 4.90
CA PRO A 101 11.25 -4.09 3.86
C PRO A 101 11.43 -5.47 4.49
N VAL A 102 10.85 -6.48 3.85
CA VAL A 102 11.04 -7.88 4.25
C VAL A 102 12.39 -8.35 3.72
N ASP A 103 13.30 -8.74 4.62
CA ASP A 103 14.54 -9.40 4.24
C ASP A 103 14.20 -10.74 3.57
N ALA A 104 14.50 -10.88 2.28
CA ALA A 104 14.28 -12.13 1.54
C ALA A 104 14.98 -13.33 2.21
N ALA A 105 16.08 -13.09 2.94
CA ALA A 105 16.81 -14.12 3.68
C ALA A 105 16.10 -14.63 4.95
N ARG A 106 15.13 -13.89 5.51
CA ARG A 106 14.35 -14.31 6.68
C ARG A 106 13.08 -15.09 6.33
N ALA A 107 12.67 -15.09 5.07
CA ALA A 107 11.46 -15.77 4.63
C ALA A 107 11.62 -17.29 4.51
N GLU A 108 12.85 -17.82 4.46
CA GLU A 108 13.13 -19.24 4.25
C GLU A 108 13.35 -20.06 5.54
N ASP A 109 13.48 -19.42 6.71
CA ASP A 109 13.81 -20.11 7.98
C ASP A 109 12.59 -20.37 8.86
N GLY A 110 11.52 -20.87 8.23
CA GLY A 110 10.26 -21.25 8.88
C GLY A 110 9.92 -22.73 8.66
N ARG A 111 10.86 -23.64 8.96
CA ARG A 111 10.63 -25.09 8.95
C ARG A 111 11.03 -25.77 10.25
#